data_AF-A0A9E3X939-F1
#
_entry.id   AF-A0A9E3X939-F1
#
_cell.length_a   1.000
_cell.length_b   1.000
_cell.length_c   1.000
_cell.angle_alpha   90.00
_cell.angle_beta   90.00
_cell.angle_gamma   90.00
#
_symmetry.space_group_name_H-M   'P 1'
#
loop_
_entity.id
_entity.type
_entity.pdbx_description
1 polymer ?
#
loop_
_entity_poly.entity_id
_entity_poly.type
_entity_poly.pdbx_seq_one_letter_code
_entity_poly.pdbx_strand_id
1 'polypeptide(L)'
;MKHRAIQWKFYLSLLGFLLLALSGCAEDPTGPGDPTDPGFTANSEIRTAAQLGWQTLHQAGTQQEFSEMLAGQEGFVNDEGGMINSMPEVRREAQTMSRLRSYAAQSARLGKTSGDSLIWFEEWTDPVSGTSGRRALFYNDSSGYGRFYETIYQFPPLVQLRYDSTEIHAYLGPSLADTTDDQLRSLDKLSRFREDFYIQEVASNVTALAYDELNQIVSASADNRVTYGGQIELLELNQHAEFYEGADSFFEEILHYRDNTTLQKNITFHPNQTGTFSETWRDGSTVSGSFDLFEDDNHGAVSRTVNFAHHPLVSQLVQQAEFTYDPADSSSSTAISEVYRYRAGGADSVAVGVERRFEEGYWKEYFNVRNSREGESSFTVTYFDSYKEIEGEHTDRDGLFYLFNGIEYEDGSGELWVKVYASREAYLNNEPPILTLHIVYHPDGSGSGELVYDGQTYQVRYAADGEIEVVDESGQHDTFSSIGEK
;
A
#
# COMPACT_ATOMS: atom_id res chain seq x y z
N MET A 1 -15.25 4.42 12.77
CA MET A 1 -15.86 3.31 12.01
C MET A 1 -15.68 3.40 10.49
N LYS A 2 -14.72 4.20 9.98
CA LYS A 2 -14.38 4.34 8.55
C LYS A 2 -13.00 3.76 8.16
N HIS A 3 -12.39 2.94 9.01
CA HIS A 3 -11.05 2.37 8.75
C HIS A 3 -11.06 0.92 8.23
N ARG A 4 -12.22 0.29 8.06
CA ARG A 4 -12.31 -1.09 7.51
C ARG A 4 -12.61 -1.17 6.02
N ALA A 5 -13.00 -0.06 5.37
CA ALA A 5 -13.25 -0.03 3.93
C ALA A 5 -11.97 0.11 3.09
N ILE A 6 -10.89 0.61 3.68
CA ILE A 6 -9.63 0.93 2.98
C ILE A 6 -8.78 -0.33 2.74
N GLN A 7 -8.69 -1.22 3.73
CA GLN A 7 -7.97 -2.49 3.56
C GLN A 7 -8.74 -3.48 2.67
N TRP A 8 -10.08 -3.45 2.67
CA TRP A 8 -10.87 -4.35 1.82
C TRP A 8 -10.80 -4.01 0.33
N LYS A 9 -10.60 -2.73 -0.03
CA LYS A 9 -10.39 -2.34 -1.43
C LYS A 9 -9.02 -2.78 -1.96
N PHE A 10 -7.97 -2.65 -1.15
CA PHE A 10 -6.62 -3.14 -1.50
C PHE A 10 -6.58 -4.64 -1.81
N TYR A 11 -7.31 -5.46 -1.04
CA TYR A 11 -7.43 -6.89 -1.32
C TYR A 11 -8.39 -7.22 -2.46
N LEU A 12 -9.47 -6.45 -2.69
CA LEU A 12 -10.38 -6.70 -3.81
C LEU A 12 -9.78 -6.33 -5.18
N SER A 13 -8.97 -5.27 -5.26
CA SER A 13 -8.30 -4.84 -6.50
C SER A 13 -7.16 -5.79 -6.89
N LEU A 14 -6.36 -6.24 -5.91
CA LEU A 14 -5.33 -7.26 -6.12
C LEU A 14 -5.95 -8.63 -6.45
N LEU A 15 -7.12 -8.96 -5.87
CA LEU A 15 -7.89 -10.18 -6.20
C LEU A 15 -8.57 -10.09 -7.57
N GLY A 16 -8.96 -8.90 -8.03
CA GLY A 16 -9.46 -8.65 -9.38
C GLY A 16 -8.37 -8.91 -10.44
N PHE A 17 -7.15 -8.47 -10.17
CA PHE A 17 -5.98 -8.77 -10.99
C PHE A 17 -5.55 -10.26 -10.90
N LEU A 18 -5.67 -10.88 -9.71
CA LEU A 18 -5.38 -12.31 -9.52
C LEU A 18 -6.43 -13.26 -10.12
N LEU A 19 -7.70 -12.82 -10.23
CA LEU A 19 -8.79 -13.61 -10.81
C LEU A 19 -8.74 -13.64 -12.35
N LEU A 20 -8.18 -12.61 -12.99
CA LEU A 20 -7.92 -12.60 -14.43
C LEU A 20 -6.70 -13.46 -14.81
N ALA A 21 -5.72 -13.62 -13.92
CA ALA A 21 -4.59 -14.54 -14.12
C ALA A 21 -4.95 -16.03 -13.94
N LEU A 22 -6.21 -16.34 -13.56
CA LEU A 22 -6.72 -17.70 -13.32
C LEU A 22 -7.71 -18.21 -14.39
N SER A 23 -8.06 -17.44 -15.42
CA SER A 23 -8.74 -17.99 -16.60
C SER A 23 -7.73 -18.65 -17.53
N GLY A 24 -7.22 -19.81 -17.09
CA GLY A 24 -6.52 -20.72 -17.97
C GLY A 24 -7.46 -21.23 -19.05
N CYS A 25 -7.00 -21.24 -20.29
CA CYS A 25 -7.62 -22.04 -21.35
C CYS A 25 -7.67 -23.51 -20.88
N ALA A 26 -8.88 -24.01 -20.63
CA ALA A 26 -9.11 -25.44 -20.57
C ALA A 26 -9.07 -25.98 -22.01
N GLU A 27 -8.27 -27.01 -22.26
CA GLU A 27 -8.41 -27.82 -23.48
C GLU A 27 -9.85 -28.35 -23.56
N ASP A 28 -10.50 -28.15 -24.72
CA ASP A 28 -11.86 -28.63 -24.97
C ASP A 28 -11.99 -30.12 -24.62
N PRO A 29 -13.01 -30.54 -23.84
CA PRO A 29 -13.29 -31.94 -23.65
C PRO A 29 -13.86 -32.53 -24.94
N THR A 30 -13.04 -33.28 -25.68
CA THR A 30 -13.52 -34.10 -26.81
C THR A 30 -14.38 -35.27 -26.27
N GLY A 31 -15.69 -35.05 -26.16
CA GLY A 31 -16.68 -36.08 -25.88
C GLY A 31 -17.81 -36.05 -26.92
N PRO A 32 -18.26 -37.18 -27.47
CA PRO A 32 -19.27 -37.19 -28.52
C PRO A 32 -20.68 -37.10 -27.91
N GLY A 33 -21.44 -36.07 -28.30
CA GLY A 33 -22.86 -35.88 -27.97
C GLY A 33 -23.61 -35.27 -29.16
N ASP A 34 -24.85 -35.70 -29.35
CA ASP A 34 -25.69 -35.64 -30.57
C ASP A 34 -25.85 -34.29 -31.31
N PRO A 35 -26.19 -34.32 -32.63
CA PRO A 35 -26.26 -33.14 -33.47
C PRO A 35 -27.54 -32.36 -33.20
N THR A 36 -27.45 -31.33 -32.37
CA THR A 36 -28.32 -30.16 -32.50
C THR A 36 -27.87 -29.35 -33.71
N ASP A 37 -28.82 -28.82 -34.49
CA ASP A 37 -28.61 -27.90 -35.62
C ASP A 37 -27.36 -27.04 -35.41
N PRO A 38 -26.43 -26.93 -36.38
CA PRO A 38 -25.32 -26.00 -36.27
C PRO A 38 -25.91 -24.60 -36.44
N GLY A 39 -26.50 -24.06 -35.37
CA GLY A 39 -26.55 -22.63 -35.18
C GLY A 39 -25.13 -22.10 -35.34
N PHE A 40 -24.99 -20.97 -36.03
CA PHE A 40 -23.72 -20.26 -36.15
C PHE A 40 -22.93 -20.35 -34.85
N THR A 41 -21.75 -20.98 -34.93
CA THR A 41 -20.78 -21.00 -33.84
C THR A 41 -19.59 -20.20 -34.35
N ALA A 42 -19.33 -19.06 -33.73
CA ALA A 42 -18.16 -18.26 -34.07
C ALA A 42 -16.91 -19.12 -33.87
N ASN A 43 -16.01 -19.11 -34.86
CA ASN A 43 -14.76 -19.85 -34.75
C ASN A 43 -13.87 -19.27 -33.62
N SER A 44 -12.85 -20.03 -33.22
CA SER A 44 -11.93 -19.67 -32.14
C SER A 44 -11.29 -18.30 -32.33
N GLU A 45 -11.00 -17.92 -33.57
CA GLU A 45 -10.35 -16.66 -33.93
C GLU A 45 -11.28 -15.46 -33.73
N ILE A 46 -12.55 -15.56 -34.14
CA ILE A 46 -13.56 -14.53 -33.89
C ILE A 46 -13.84 -14.41 -32.38
N ARG A 47 -13.95 -15.54 -31.67
CA ARG A 47 -14.15 -15.54 -30.21
C ARG A 47 -12.98 -14.88 -29.47
N THR A 48 -11.74 -15.23 -29.85
CA THR A 48 -10.51 -14.65 -29.27
C THR A 48 -10.45 -13.14 -29.54
N ALA A 49 -10.75 -12.70 -30.76
CA ALA A 49 -10.72 -11.28 -31.10
C ALA A 49 -11.79 -10.46 -30.38
N ALA A 50 -13.00 -11.00 -30.23
CA ALA A 50 -14.05 -10.34 -29.45
C ALA A 50 -13.71 -10.31 -27.95
N GLN A 51 -13.10 -11.36 -27.41
CA GLN A 51 -12.58 -11.39 -26.04
C GLN A 51 -11.47 -10.36 -25.82
N LEU A 52 -10.51 -10.26 -26.75
CA LEU A 52 -9.47 -9.23 -26.72
C LEU A 52 -10.06 -7.82 -26.77
N GLY A 53 -11.08 -7.59 -27.61
CA GLY A 53 -11.82 -6.34 -27.64
C GLY A 53 -12.39 -5.97 -26.27
N TRP A 54 -13.05 -6.91 -25.59
CA TRP A 54 -13.59 -6.71 -24.24
C TRP A 54 -12.50 -6.51 -23.17
N GLN A 55 -11.40 -7.26 -23.24
CA GLN A 55 -10.27 -7.11 -22.33
C GLN A 55 -9.61 -5.73 -22.47
N THR A 56 -9.41 -5.25 -23.70
CA THR A 56 -8.87 -3.92 -23.97
C THR A 56 -9.82 -2.81 -23.49
N LEU A 57 -11.15 -2.98 -23.65
CA LEU A 57 -12.17 -2.07 -23.12
C LEU A 57 -12.10 -1.95 -21.59
N HIS A 58 -11.95 -3.07 -20.89
CA HIS A 58 -11.81 -3.07 -19.44
C HIS A 58 -10.44 -2.53 -18.98
N GLN A 59 -9.37 -2.80 -19.72
CA GLN A 59 -8.04 -2.25 -19.45
C GLN A 59 -8.02 -0.71 -19.57
N ALA A 60 -8.72 -0.15 -20.57
CA ALA A 60 -8.87 1.30 -20.71
C ALA A 60 -9.54 1.92 -19.46
N GLY A 61 -10.59 1.29 -18.93
CA GLY A 61 -11.24 1.71 -17.68
C GLY A 61 -10.36 1.61 -16.43
N THR A 62 -9.38 0.69 -16.39
CA THR A 62 -8.42 0.56 -15.28
C THR A 62 -7.28 1.59 -15.30
N GLN A 63 -7.09 2.34 -16.39
CA GLN A 63 -6.08 3.41 -16.44
C GLN A 63 -6.38 4.53 -15.44
N GLN A 64 -7.65 4.78 -15.10
CA GLN A 64 -7.99 5.74 -14.06
C GLN A 64 -7.49 5.27 -12.68
N GLU A 65 -7.50 3.97 -12.39
CA GLU A 65 -6.95 3.42 -11.15
C GLU A 65 -5.41 3.49 -11.11
N PHE A 66 -4.75 3.31 -12.26
CA PHE A 66 -3.29 3.48 -12.39
C PHE A 66 -2.88 4.95 -12.30
N SER A 67 -3.64 5.86 -12.92
CA SER A 67 -3.46 7.31 -12.81
C SER A 67 -3.79 7.83 -11.41
N GLU A 68 -4.75 7.23 -10.68
CA GLU A 68 -5.01 7.57 -9.27
C GLU A 68 -3.93 7.00 -8.33
N MET A 69 -3.32 5.86 -8.68
CA MET A 69 -2.08 5.35 -8.05
C MET A 69 -0.88 6.25 -8.30
N LEU A 70 -0.69 6.74 -9.53
CA LEU A 70 0.44 7.59 -9.95
C LEU A 70 0.26 9.06 -9.56
N ALA A 71 -0.97 9.56 -9.51
CA ALA A 71 -1.27 10.95 -9.12
C ALA A 71 -1.11 11.20 -7.62
N GLY A 72 -0.64 10.21 -6.85
CA GLY A 72 -0.28 10.35 -5.45
C GLY A 72 -1.32 11.17 -4.70
N GLN A 73 -2.53 10.62 -4.56
CA GLN A 73 -3.67 11.34 -3.98
C GLN A 73 -3.23 12.01 -2.67
N GLU A 74 -3.04 13.34 -2.73
CA GLU A 74 -2.61 14.20 -1.64
C GLU A 74 -3.55 13.98 -0.45
N GLY A 75 -3.08 13.14 0.46
CA GLY A 75 -3.84 12.64 1.59
C GLY A 75 -3.04 12.77 2.87
N PHE A 76 -2.21 13.81 3.00
CA PHE A 76 -1.72 14.22 4.31
C PHE A 76 -2.87 14.87 5.06
N VAL A 77 -3.65 14.02 5.71
CA VAL A 77 -4.49 14.42 6.81
C VAL A 77 -3.56 15.03 7.87
N ASN A 78 -3.67 16.35 8.02
CA ASN A 78 -3.38 17.04 9.26
C ASN A 78 -4.22 16.38 10.37
N ASP A 79 -3.68 15.33 10.98
CA ASP A 79 -4.06 14.97 12.34
C ASP A 79 -3.21 15.87 13.24
N GLU A 80 -3.86 16.94 13.72
CA GLU A 80 -3.40 17.76 14.83
C GLU A 80 -3.26 16.88 16.09
N GLY A 81 -2.17 16.12 16.17
CA GLY A 81 -1.51 15.91 17.45
C GLY A 81 -0.96 17.26 17.87
N GLY A 82 -1.50 17.85 18.93
CA GLY A 82 -1.07 19.14 19.47
C GLY A 82 0.39 19.09 19.94
N MET A 83 1.32 19.17 19.00
CA MET A 83 2.73 19.42 19.23
C MET A 83 2.98 20.91 19.15
N ILE A 84 3.79 21.39 20.09
CA ILE A 84 4.19 22.79 20.22
C ILE A 84 5.06 23.15 19.01
N ASN A 85 4.46 23.74 17.97
CA ASN A 85 5.11 23.95 16.67
C ASN A 85 5.66 25.37 16.46
N SER A 86 5.75 26.19 17.50
CA SER A 86 6.30 27.54 17.37
C SER A 86 7.31 27.89 18.46
N MET A 87 8.42 28.50 18.05
CA MET A 87 9.47 28.98 18.96
C MET A 87 8.97 29.94 20.07
N PRO A 88 7.91 30.75 19.84
CA PRO A 88 7.24 31.51 20.91
C PRO A 88 6.52 30.64 21.95
N GLU A 89 5.89 29.53 21.55
CA GLU A 89 5.25 28.60 22.48
C GLU A 89 6.28 27.77 23.24
N VAL A 90 7.36 27.34 22.59
CA VAL A 90 8.53 26.73 23.27
C VAL A 90 9.08 27.68 24.34
N ARG A 91 9.18 28.98 24.06
CA ARG A 91 9.61 29.98 25.05
C ARG A 91 8.59 30.20 26.18
N ARG A 92 7.30 30.19 25.86
CA ARG A 92 6.23 30.28 26.87
C ARG A 92 6.27 29.07 27.79
N GLU A 93 6.49 27.89 27.25
CA GLU A 93 6.56 26.65 28.02
C GLU A 93 7.87 26.50 28.79
N ALA A 94 8.99 27.01 28.24
CA ALA A 94 10.23 27.17 29.01
C ALA A 94 10.05 28.12 30.20
N GLN A 95 9.25 29.19 30.07
CA GLN A 95 8.91 30.08 31.20
C GLN A 95 7.99 29.38 32.23
N THR A 96 7.02 28.57 31.77
CA THR A 96 6.18 27.74 32.64
C THR A 96 7.03 26.73 33.42
N MET A 97 7.94 26.04 32.74
CA MET A 97 8.90 25.09 33.33
C MET A 97 9.86 25.78 34.29
N SER A 98 10.34 26.99 33.99
CA SER A 98 11.17 27.78 34.92
C SER A 98 10.43 28.11 36.22
N ARG A 99 9.13 28.42 36.15
CA ARG A 99 8.30 28.62 37.36
C ARG A 99 8.13 27.31 38.13
N LEU A 100 7.87 26.19 37.45
CA LEU A 100 7.77 24.87 38.09
C LEU A 100 9.09 24.44 38.76
N ARG A 101 10.24 24.71 38.12
CA ARG A 101 11.58 24.54 38.71
C ARG A 101 11.74 25.36 39.99
N SER A 102 11.25 26.60 39.99
CA SER A 102 11.32 27.45 41.20
C SER A 102 10.44 26.91 42.34
N TYR A 103 9.30 26.28 42.04
CA TYR A 103 8.45 25.63 43.04
C TYR A 103 9.05 24.31 43.54
N ALA A 104 9.66 23.51 42.66
CA ALA A 104 10.40 22.30 43.02
C ALA A 104 11.62 22.60 43.90
N ALA A 105 12.38 23.66 43.58
CA ALA A 105 13.51 24.10 44.40
C ALA A 105 13.06 24.64 45.78
N GLN A 106 11.84 25.18 45.89
CA GLN A 106 11.25 25.61 47.16
C GLN A 106 10.71 24.43 47.98
N SER A 107 10.17 23.38 47.35
CA SER A 107 9.70 22.19 48.06
C SER A 107 10.85 21.38 48.67
N ALA A 108 12.01 21.28 48.00
CA ALA A 108 13.23 20.66 48.53
C ALA A 108 13.75 21.34 49.82
N ARG A 109 13.46 22.64 50.01
CA ARG A 109 13.82 23.39 51.24
C ARG A 109 12.85 23.16 52.40
N LEU A 110 11.66 22.61 52.14
CA LEU A 110 10.65 22.27 53.14
C LEU A 110 10.73 20.77 53.44
N GLY A 111 11.79 20.40 54.17
CA GLY A 111 12.15 19.01 54.43
C GLY A 111 10.97 18.08 54.76
N LYS A 112 10.71 17.16 53.85
CA LYS A 112 10.12 15.85 54.16
C LYS A 112 11.01 14.79 53.54
N THR A 113 11.58 13.96 54.40
CA THR A 113 12.27 12.72 54.07
C THR A 113 11.30 11.70 53.44
N SER A 114 10.99 11.91 52.17
CA SER A 114 10.60 10.88 51.21
C SER A 114 11.18 11.32 49.87
N GLY A 115 11.93 10.45 49.19
CA GLY A 115 12.74 10.83 48.03
C GLY A 115 11.96 11.53 46.90
N ASP A 116 10.65 11.35 46.82
CA ASP A 116 9.79 12.00 45.82
C ASP A 116 9.08 13.24 46.41
N SER A 117 9.33 14.40 45.82
CA SER A 117 8.58 15.63 46.07
C SER A 117 7.38 15.72 45.12
N LEU A 118 6.17 15.85 45.67
CA LEU A 118 4.98 16.16 44.86
C LEU A 118 5.09 17.58 44.31
N ILE A 119 5.13 17.71 42.98
CA ILE A 119 5.22 18.99 42.27
C ILE A 119 3.83 19.51 41.92
N TRP A 120 2.97 18.61 41.45
CA TRP A 120 1.63 18.95 40.97
C TRP A 120 0.68 17.78 41.17
N PHE A 121 -0.56 18.09 41.53
CA PHE A 121 -1.63 17.12 41.70
C PHE A 121 -2.95 17.75 41.27
N GLU A 122 -3.73 17.01 40.51
CA GLU A 122 -5.05 17.41 40.07
C GLU A 122 -6.01 16.21 40.14
N GLU A 123 -7.20 16.45 40.66
CA GLU A 123 -8.36 15.60 40.39
C GLU A 123 -9.21 16.31 39.35
N TRP A 124 -9.55 15.59 38.29
CA TRP A 124 -10.32 16.13 37.18
C TRP A 124 -11.56 15.28 36.95
N THR A 125 -12.61 15.95 36.45
CA THR A 125 -13.81 15.30 35.95
C THR A 125 -14.16 15.98 34.66
N ASP A 126 -14.18 15.22 33.57
CA ASP A 126 -14.65 15.72 32.29
C ASP A 126 -16.19 15.75 32.31
N PRO A 127 -16.81 16.93 32.24
CA PRO A 127 -18.26 17.06 32.30
C PRO A 127 -18.98 16.52 31.06
N VAL A 128 -18.27 16.35 29.93
CA VAL A 128 -18.84 15.84 28.67
C VAL A 128 -18.82 14.32 28.66
N SER A 129 -17.68 13.71 28.96
CA SER A 129 -17.59 12.26 28.99
C SER A 129 -18.04 11.65 30.32
N GLY A 130 -18.14 12.40 31.42
CA GLY A 130 -18.43 11.85 32.75
C GLY A 130 -17.29 11.00 33.32
N THR A 131 -16.08 11.13 32.74
CA THR A 131 -14.87 10.46 33.18
C THR A 131 -14.23 11.25 34.32
N SER A 132 -13.83 10.57 35.40
CA SER A 132 -13.10 11.21 36.51
C SER A 132 -11.79 10.48 36.78
N GLY A 133 -10.75 11.26 37.00
CA GLY A 133 -9.41 10.76 37.23
C GLY A 133 -8.60 11.65 38.15
N ARG A 134 -7.38 11.21 38.40
CA ARG A 134 -6.36 11.94 39.14
C ARG A 134 -5.07 11.91 38.34
N ARG A 135 -4.35 13.02 38.36
CA ARG A 135 -3.02 13.17 37.77
C ARG A 135 -2.07 13.74 38.81
N ALA A 136 -0.85 13.24 38.84
CA ALA A 136 0.17 13.67 39.79
C ALA A 136 1.53 13.72 39.09
N LEU A 137 2.33 14.74 39.41
CA LEU A 137 3.72 14.85 39.03
C LEU A 137 4.57 14.86 40.29
N PHE A 138 5.48 13.90 40.38
CA PHE A 138 6.49 13.79 41.43
C PHE A 138 7.87 14.07 40.83
N TYR A 139 8.79 14.58 41.63
CA TYR A 139 10.19 14.72 41.25
C TYR A 139 11.09 14.33 42.41
N ASN A 140 12.08 13.50 42.13
CA ASN A 140 13.09 13.09 43.09
C ASN A 140 14.38 13.85 42.83
N ASP A 141 14.73 14.75 43.74
CA ASP A 141 15.91 15.62 43.62
C ASP A 141 17.23 14.87 43.76
N SER A 142 17.23 13.75 44.48
CA SER A 142 18.42 12.92 44.69
C SER A 142 18.73 12.01 43.50
N SER A 143 17.70 11.54 42.79
CA SER A 143 17.86 10.61 41.66
C SER A 143 17.65 11.26 40.29
N GLY A 144 17.03 12.45 40.21
CA GLY A 144 16.76 13.15 38.95
C GLY A 144 15.53 12.64 38.19
N TYR A 145 14.75 11.73 38.78
CA TYR A 145 13.56 11.16 38.15
C TYR A 145 12.32 12.04 38.38
N GLY A 146 11.70 12.47 37.29
CA GLY A 146 10.32 12.94 37.27
C GLY A 146 9.38 11.76 37.05
N ARG A 147 8.29 11.69 37.82
CA ARG A 147 7.25 10.67 37.64
C ARG A 147 5.90 11.35 37.47
N PHE A 148 5.32 11.19 36.30
CA PHE A 148 3.93 11.52 36.04
C PHE A 148 3.06 10.28 36.21
N TYR A 149 1.93 10.42 36.90
CA TYR A 149 1.01 9.33 37.15
C TYR A 149 -0.42 9.79 36.87
N GLU A 150 -1.17 9.00 36.12
CA GLU A 150 -2.59 9.21 35.84
C GLU A 150 -3.40 7.95 36.17
N THR A 151 -4.47 8.11 36.95
CA THR A 151 -5.48 7.07 37.18
C THR A 151 -6.84 7.59 36.75
N ILE A 152 -7.59 6.81 36.01
CA ILE A 152 -9.03 7.02 35.86
C ILE A 152 -9.73 6.05 36.79
N TYR A 153 -10.56 6.57 37.70
CA TYR A 153 -11.34 5.74 38.62
C TYR A 153 -12.83 5.71 38.27
N GLN A 154 -13.30 6.62 37.42
CA GLN A 154 -14.67 6.67 36.95
C GLN A 154 -14.71 6.83 35.44
N PHE A 155 -15.41 5.93 34.76
CA PHE A 155 -15.72 6.01 33.34
C PHE A 155 -17.23 6.14 33.14
N PRO A 156 -17.70 6.79 32.06
CA PRO A 156 -19.09 6.69 31.66
C PRO A 156 -19.48 5.24 31.32
N PRO A 157 -20.75 4.85 31.50
CA PRO A 157 -21.23 3.50 31.22
C PRO A 157 -21.02 3.00 29.77
N LEU A 158 -20.83 3.92 28.82
CA LEU A 158 -20.80 3.65 27.37
C LEU A 158 -19.39 3.59 26.76
N VAL A 159 -18.34 3.99 27.48
CA VAL A 159 -16.96 3.99 26.96
C VAL A 159 -16.32 2.61 27.14
N GLN A 160 -15.90 2.00 26.02
CA GLN A 160 -15.27 0.69 25.99
C GLN A 160 -13.76 0.73 26.27
N LEU A 161 -13.12 1.89 26.14
CA LEU A 161 -11.70 2.08 26.47
C LEU A 161 -11.56 2.27 27.98
N ARG A 162 -11.08 1.22 28.67
CA ARG A 162 -10.95 1.17 30.13
C ARG A 162 -9.49 0.91 30.52
N TYR A 163 -8.71 1.95 30.72
CA TYR A 163 -7.38 1.82 31.36
C TYR A 163 -7.50 2.11 32.86
N ASP A 164 -6.89 1.29 33.70
CA ASP A 164 -6.96 1.48 35.15
C ASP A 164 -5.88 2.46 35.62
N SER A 165 -4.70 2.47 35.00
CA SER A 165 -3.64 3.43 35.33
C SER A 165 -2.61 3.56 34.20
N THR A 166 -2.07 4.77 34.03
CA THR A 166 -0.85 5.02 33.26
C THR A 166 0.18 5.70 34.16
N GLU A 167 1.41 5.21 34.13
CA GLU A 167 2.56 5.78 34.81
C GLU A 167 3.63 6.11 33.78
N ILE A 168 4.22 7.30 33.87
CA ILE A 168 5.30 7.75 32.99
C ILE A 168 6.46 8.21 33.89
N HIS A 169 7.63 7.62 33.74
CA HIS A 169 8.86 8.05 34.39
C HIS A 169 9.75 8.74 33.36
N ALA A 170 10.15 9.97 33.63
CA ALA A 170 11.10 10.70 32.83
C ALA A 170 12.38 10.91 33.64
N TYR A 171 13.51 10.42 33.13
CA TYR A 171 14.81 10.67 33.73
C TYR A 171 15.48 11.88 33.06
N LEU A 172 15.65 12.96 33.82
CA LEU A 172 16.18 14.24 33.33
C LEU A 172 17.61 14.53 33.83
N GLY A 173 18.23 13.61 34.57
CA GLY A 173 19.55 13.83 35.18
C GLY A 173 19.51 14.54 36.55
N PRO A 174 20.64 14.54 37.29
CA PRO A 174 20.70 14.96 38.68
C PRO A 174 20.94 16.47 38.87
N SER A 175 20.15 17.37 38.27
CA SER A 175 20.08 18.78 38.70
C SER A 175 18.99 19.58 37.97
N LEU A 176 17.93 20.02 38.66
CA LEU A 176 17.03 21.06 38.11
C LEU A 176 17.71 22.46 38.07
N ALA A 177 18.89 22.60 38.68
CA ALA A 177 19.57 23.87 38.93
C ALA A 177 20.74 24.14 37.98
N ASP A 178 21.19 23.12 37.25
CA ASP A 178 22.21 23.24 36.21
C ASP A 178 21.48 23.18 34.87
N THR A 179 21.62 24.22 34.06
CA THR A 179 21.01 24.28 32.72
C THR A 179 21.94 23.73 31.65
N THR A 180 23.15 23.33 32.04
CA THR A 180 24.16 22.77 31.12
C THR A 180 24.03 21.25 30.95
N ASP A 181 23.26 20.58 31.82
CA ASP A 181 23.00 19.13 31.81
C ASP A 181 21.51 18.75 31.64
N ASP A 182 20.68 19.70 31.19
CA ASP A 182 19.25 19.53 30.88
C ASP A 182 19.05 18.57 29.68
N GLN A 183 19.22 17.27 29.90
CA GLN A 183 19.11 16.21 28.90
C GLN A 183 18.03 15.20 29.30
N LEU A 184 17.04 14.99 28.44
CA LEU A 184 16.10 13.87 28.59
C LEU A 184 16.85 12.57 28.30
N ARG A 185 17.15 11.79 29.34
CA ARG A 185 17.93 10.55 29.25
C ARG A 185 17.07 9.34 28.93
N SER A 186 15.94 9.21 29.61
CA SER A 186 14.99 8.14 29.32
C SER A 186 13.55 8.53 29.66
N LEU A 187 12.61 7.86 29.01
CA LEU A 187 11.18 7.96 29.23
C LEU A 187 10.60 6.54 29.29
N ASP A 188 10.14 6.11 30.46
CA ASP A 188 9.42 4.86 30.65
C ASP A 188 7.93 5.15 30.74
N LYS A 189 7.10 4.32 30.10
CA LYS A 189 5.64 4.37 30.17
C LYS A 189 5.11 2.98 30.50
N LEU A 190 4.19 2.92 31.43
CA LEU A 190 3.44 1.71 31.76
C LEU A 190 1.96 2.04 31.82
N SER A 191 1.17 1.44 30.91
CA SER A 191 -0.29 1.50 30.92
C SER A 191 -0.85 0.13 31.22
N ARG A 192 -1.71 0.02 32.23
CA ARG A 192 -2.41 -1.22 32.60
C ARG A 192 -3.91 -1.07 32.39
N PHE A 193 -4.49 -2.11 31.81
CA PHE A 193 -5.90 -2.20 31.47
C PHE A 193 -6.59 -3.27 32.31
N ARG A 194 -7.91 -3.28 32.31
CA ARG A 194 -8.69 -4.29 33.04
C ARG A 194 -8.55 -5.68 32.41
N GLU A 195 -8.74 -6.71 33.22
CA GLU A 195 -8.67 -8.11 32.81
C GLU A 195 -9.62 -8.47 31.65
N ASP A 196 -10.76 -7.77 31.52
CA ASP A 196 -11.74 -7.98 30.44
C ASP A 196 -11.39 -7.24 29.12
N PHE A 197 -10.32 -6.45 29.08
CA PHE A 197 -9.94 -5.64 27.92
C PHE A 197 -8.99 -6.37 26.95
N TYR A 198 -9.07 -6.05 25.65
CA TYR A 198 -8.29 -6.72 24.58
C TYR A 198 -6.78 -6.61 24.80
N ILE A 199 -6.32 -5.44 25.24
CA ILE A 199 -4.96 -5.17 25.67
C ILE A 199 -4.94 -5.24 27.19
N GLN A 200 -3.92 -5.85 27.77
CA GLN A 200 -3.75 -5.98 29.23
C GLN A 200 -2.70 -5.00 29.76
N GLU A 201 -1.60 -4.87 29.04
CA GLU A 201 -0.47 -4.03 29.44
C GLU A 201 0.20 -3.45 28.20
N VAL A 202 0.62 -2.19 28.28
CA VAL A 202 1.54 -1.54 27.34
C VAL A 202 2.70 -0.99 28.16
N ALA A 203 3.89 -1.53 27.95
CA ALA A 203 5.13 -1.05 28.54
C ALA A 203 6.02 -0.50 27.43
N SER A 204 6.44 0.75 27.52
CA SER A 204 7.30 1.38 26.54
C SER A 204 8.46 2.06 27.24
N ASN A 205 9.64 2.04 26.64
CA ASN A 205 10.83 2.77 27.09
C ASN A 205 11.40 3.49 25.87
N VAL A 206 11.81 4.74 26.05
CA VAL A 206 12.66 5.46 25.10
C VAL A 206 13.90 5.90 25.84
N THR A 207 15.08 5.63 25.33
CA THR A 207 16.37 6.03 25.91
C THR A 207 17.17 6.81 24.88
N ALA A 208 17.65 8.00 25.25
CA ALA A 208 18.57 8.75 24.43
C ALA A 208 19.96 8.12 24.50
N LEU A 209 20.58 7.87 23.34
CA LEU A 209 21.90 7.25 23.22
C LEU A 209 23.01 8.30 22.99
N ALA A 210 22.70 9.41 22.32
CA ALA A 210 23.65 10.48 22.03
C ALA A 210 22.96 11.85 21.88
N TYR A 211 23.76 12.92 22.07
CA TYR A 211 23.34 14.31 21.91
C TYR A 211 24.33 15.10 21.06
N ASP A 212 23.85 16.13 20.36
CA ASP A 212 24.70 17.09 19.65
C ASP A 212 25.28 18.18 20.58
N GLU A 213 26.05 19.11 19.99
CA GLU A 213 26.61 20.27 20.70
C GLU A 213 25.56 21.26 21.24
N LEU A 214 24.30 21.14 20.78
CA LEU A 214 23.15 21.94 21.18
C LEU A 214 22.25 21.20 22.19
N ASN A 215 22.69 20.04 22.72
CA ASN A 215 21.94 19.16 23.62
C ASN A 215 20.64 18.58 23.01
N GLN A 216 20.55 18.47 21.69
CA GLN A 216 19.46 17.76 21.00
C GLN A 216 19.78 16.28 20.89
N ILE A 217 18.75 15.42 21.03
CA ILE A 217 18.91 13.97 20.88
C ILE A 217 19.17 13.66 19.40
N VAL A 218 20.32 13.05 19.12
CA VAL A 218 20.71 12.62 17.75
C VAL A 218 20.75 11.11 17.60
N SER A 219 20.59 10.36 18.69
CA SER A 219 20.43 8.90 18.65
C SER A 219 19.58 8.44 19.82
N ALA A 220 18.72 7.45 19.62
CA ALA A 220 17.82 6.95 20.63
C ALA A 220 17.46 5.47 20.38
N SER A 221 17.18 4.74 21.46
CA SER A 221 16.52 3.44 21.40
C SER A 221 15.11 3.55 21.94
N ALA A 222 14.18 2.77 21.40
CA ALA A 222 12.82 2.68 21.87
C ALA A 222 12.37 1.23 21.91
N ASP A 223 11.89 0.79 23.07
CA ASP A 223 11.30 -0.52 23.28
C ASP A 223 9.81 -0.36 23.55
N ASN A 224 9.00 -1.23 22.97
CA ASN A 224 7.57 -1.28 23.23
C ASN A 224 7.09 -2.72 23.33
N ARG A 225 6.36 -3.01 24.40
CA ARG A 225 5.79 -4.33 24.69
C ARG A 225 4.32 -4.18 24.97
N VAL A 226 3.49 -4.86 24.18
CA VAL A 226 2.04 -4.91 24.35
C VAL A 226 1.64 -6.33 24.68
N THR A 227 1.07 -6.54 25.86
CA THR A 227 0.50 -7.82 26.28
C THR A 227 -0.99 -7.81 26.04
N TYR A 228 -1.51 -8.87 25.44
CA TYR A 228 -2.92 -8.99 25.09
C TYR A 228 -3.70 -9.96 25.99
N GLY A 229 -5.01 -9.79 26.04
CA GLY A 229 -5.92 -10.55 26.89
C GLY A 229 -6.21 -11.99 26.43
N GLY A 230 -6.87 -12.74 27.32
CA GLY A 230 -7.39 -14.11 27.18
C GLY A 230 -8.13 -14.46 25.88
N GLN A 231 -8.73 -13.45 25.27
CA GLN A 231 -9.81 -13.54 24.29
C GLN A 231 -9.35 -13.54 22.83
N ILE A 232 -8.04 -13.37 22.57
CA ILE A 232 -7.50 -13.24 21.21
C ILE A 232 -6.31 -14.18 20.99
N GLU A 233 -5.98 -14.45 19.72
CA GLU A 233 -4.89 -15.35 19.36
C GLU A 233 -3.49 -14.76 19.61
N LEU A 234 -3.35 -13.44 19.46
CA LEU A 234 -2.09 -12.74 19.72
C LEU A 234 -1.86 -12.66 21.23
N LEU A 235 -0.69 -13.09 21.70
CA LEU A 235 -0.31 -13.06 23.11
C LEU A 235 0.43 -11.76 23.44
N GLU A 236 1.38 -11.41 22.59
CA GLU A 236 2.34 -10.35 22.86
C GLU A 236 2.84 -9.73 21.55
N LEU A 237 3.06 -8.42 21.56
CA LEU A 237 3.77 -7.67 20.53
C LEU A 237 4.99 -7.03 21.20
N ASN A 238 6.17 -7.32 20.68
CA ASN A 238 7.44 -6.71 21.07
C ASN A 238 7.96 -5.90 19.90
N GLN A 239 8.33 -4.65 20.15
CA GLN A 239 8.93 -3.76 19.17
C GLN A 239 10.18 -3.15 19.77
N HIS A 240 11.21 -3.04 18.95
CA HIS A 240 12.46 -2.40 19.31
C HIS A 240 12.92 -1.53 18.14
N ALA A 241 13.26 -0.28 18.39
CA ALA A 241 13.75 0.63 17.38
C ALA A 241 15.02 1.30 17.88
N GLU A 242 16.04 1.40 17.04
CA GLU A 242 17.22 2.22 17.30
C GLU A 242 17.38 3.21 16.15
N PHE A 243 17.55 4.47 16.51
CA PHE A 243 17.82 5.56 15.60
C PHE A 243 19.24 6.07 15.86
N TYR A 244 20.02 6.21 14.79
CA TYR A 244 21.37 6.74 14.82
C TYR A 244 21.56 7.79 13.73
N GLU A 245 22.08 8.97 14.09
CA GLU A 245 22.50 9.96 13.11
C GLU A 245 23.78 9.49 12.39
N GLY A 246 23.74 9.44 11.06
CA GLY A 246 24.90 9.09 10.23
C GLY A 246 25.32 7.61 10.25
N ALA A 247 24.52 6.73 10.88
CA ALA A 247 24.72 5.28 10.87
C ALA A 247 23.41 4.54 10.63
N ASP A 248 23.49 3.22 10.43
CA ASP A 248 22.32 2.38 10.20
C ASP A 248 21.39 2.42 11.42
N SER A 249 20.11 2.72 11.17
CA SER A 249 19.02 2.64 12.15
C SER A 249 18.25 1.32 11.98
N PHE A 250 17.63 0.83 13.03
CA PHE A 250 17.00 -0.49 13.05
C PHE A 250 15.58 -0.44 13.62
N PHE A 251 14.69 -1.28 13.11
CA PHE A 251 13.38 -1.54 13.68
C PHE A 251 13.09 -3.05 13.64
N GLU A 252 12.71 -3.61 14.78
CA GLU A 252 12.23 -4.96 14.96
C GLU A 252 10.81 -4.97 15.51
N GLU A 253 10.02 -5.89 15.00
CA GLU A 253 8.67 -6.20 15.48
C GLU A 253 8.51 -7.72 15.56
N ILE A 254 8.13 -8.24 16.72
CA ILE A 254 7.84 -9.66 16.96
C ILE A 254 6.44 -9.79 17.56
N LEU A 255 5.58 -10.52 16.86
CA LEU A 255 4.24 -10.90 17.32
C LEU A 255 4.28 -12.36 17.77
N HIS A 256 3.98 -12.61 19.04
CA HIS A 256 3.88 -13.95 19.62
C HIS A 256 2.43 -14.39 19.67
N TYR A 257 2.11 -15.56 19.12
CA TYR A 257 0.77 -16.13 19.11
C TYR A 257 0.63 -17.26 20.13
N ARG A 258 -0.60 -17.54 20.56
CA ARG A 258 -0.91 -18.57 21.56
C ARG A 258 -0.59 -20.00 21.13
N ASP A 259 -0.53 -20.25 19.82
CA ASP A 259 -0.13 -21.52 19.25
C ASP A 259 1.40 -21.71 19.23
N ASN A 260 2.15 -20.82 19.90
CA ASN A 260 3.60 -20.74 19.92
C ASN A 260 4.25 -20.43 18.57
N THR A 261 3.47 -19.95 17.59
CA THR A 261 4.02 -19.39 16.35
C THR A 261 4.36 -17.92 16.54
N THR A 262 5.22 -17.39 15.67
CA THR A 262 5.61 -15.98 15.67
C THR A 262 5.51 -15.39 14.28
N LEU A 263 5.23 -14.09 14.22
CA LEU A 263 5.53 -13.27 13.05
C LEU A 263 6.64 -12.29 13.47
N GLN A 264 7.74 -12.24 12.72
CA GLN A 264 8.84 -11.32 12.98
C GLN A 264 9.06 -10.43 11.76
N LYS A 265 9.34 -9.16 11.97
CA LYS A 265 9.74 -8.18 10.95
C LYS A 265 10.96 -7.43 11.44
N ASN A 266 11.92 -7.23 10.56
CA ASN A 266 13.13 -6.47 10.80
C ASN A 266 13.33 -5.51 9.64
N ILE A 267 13.65 -4.26 9.94
CA ILE A 267 13.94 -3.21 8.97
C ILE A 267 15.24 -2.54 9.39
N THR A 268 16.12 -2.29 8.43
CA THR A 268 17.34 -1.49 8.59
C THR A 268 17.25 -0.30 7.66
N PHE A 269 17.43 0.90 8.19
CA PHE A 269 17.49 2.15 7.45
C PHE A 269 18.94 2.59 7.37
N HIS A 270 19.47 2.75 6.15
CA HIS A 270 20.81 3.24 5.91
C HIS A 270 20.82 4.77 5.87
N PRO A 271 21.95 5.43 6.20
CA PRO A 271 22.06 6.90 6.18
C PRO A 271 21.81 7.55 4.81
N ASN A 272 21.90 6.79 3.74
CA ASN A 272 21.75 7.25 2.35
C ASN A 272 20.30 7.10 1.84
N GLN A 273 19.30 7.12 2.74
CA GLN A 273 17.87 7.00 2.39
C GLN A 273 17.46 5.64 1.81
N THR A 274 18.38 4.67 1.75
CA THR A 274 18.09 3.28 1.39
C THR A 274 17.84 2.43 2.63
N GLY A 275 17.35 1.21 2.45
CA GLY A 275 17.21 0.27 3.54
C GLY A 275 16.93 -1.15 3.09
N THR A 276 16.89 -2.05 4.06
CA THR A 276 16.54 -3.46 3.86
C THR A 276 15.47 -3.88 4.85
N PHE A 277 14.66 -4.84 4.45
CA PHE A 277 13.67 -5.44 5.33
C PHE A 277 13.64 -6.95 5.19
N SER A 278 13.24 -7.62 6.26
CA SER A 278 12.98 -9.05 6.28
C SER A 278 11.80 -9.37 7.20
N GLU A 279 11.03 -10.38 6.84
CA GLU A 279 9.95 -10.89 7.65
C GLU A 279 9.99 -12.41 7.69
N THR A 280 9.56 -13.00 8.80
CA THR A 280 9.25 -14.42 8.91
C THR A 280 7.80 -14.55 9.36
N TRP A 281 6.98 -15.20 8.55
CA TRP A 281 5.57 -15.40 8.80
C TRP A 281 5.32 -16.67 9.63
N ARG A 282 4.12 -16.78 10.19
CA ARG A 282 3.71 -17.90 11.06
C ARG A 282 3.78 -19.26 10.37
N ASP A 283 3.57 -19.30 9.06
CA ASP A 283 3.63 -20.52 8.25
C ASP A 283 5.06 -20.89 7.83
N GLY A 284 6.07 -20.15 8.30
CA GLY A 284 7.48 -20.33 7.94
C GLY A 284 7.88 -19.67 6.63
N SER A 285 6.96 -19.01 5.93
CA SER A 285 7.30 -18.21 4.74
C SER A 285 8.18 -17.03 5.14
N THR A 286 9.14 -16.67 4.29
CA THR A 286 10.07 -15.56 4.56
C THR A 286 9.90 -14.48 3.52
N VAL A 287 9.92 -13.22 3.94
CA VAL A 287 9.98 -12.05 3.05
C VAL A 287 11.33 -11.39 3.24
N SER A 288 11.94 -10.89 2.16
CA SER A 288 13.15 -10.08 2.25
C SER A 288 13.18 -9.08 1.10
N GLY A 289 13.85 -7.96 1.28
CA GLY A 289 13.87 -6.92 0.28
C GLY A 289 14.73 -5.72 0.64
N SER A 290 14.75 -4.77 -0.28
CA SER A 290 15.40 -3.47 -0.10
C SER A 290 14.44 -2.36 -0.53
N PHE A 291 14.69 -1.15 -0.05
CA PHE A 291 14.02 0.04 -0.52
C PHE A 291 14.99 1.21 -0.67
N ASP A 292 14.59 2.17 -1.47
CA ASP A 292 15.20 3.48 -1.66
C ASP A 292 14.06 4.50 -1.59
N LEU A 293 14.16 5.46 -0.66
CA LEU A 293 13.09 6.41 -0.42
C LEU A 293 13.13 7.52 -1.46
N PHE A 294 11.95 7.89 -1.97
CA PHE A 294 11.78 8.97 -2.92
C PHE A 294 11.95 10.32 -2.22
N GLU A 295 13.20 10.72 -2.01
CA GLU A 295 13.62 11.91 -1.27
C GLU A 295 14.45 12.83 -2.19
N ASP A 296 15.66 13.21 -1.79
CA ASP A 296 16.41 14.32 -2.40
C ASP A 296 16.86 14.08 -3.85
N ASP A 297 17.03 12.83 -4.26
CA ASP A 297 17.50 12.46 -5.59
C ASP A 297 16.36 12.19 -6.60
N ASN A 298 15.10 12.31 -6.17
CA ASN A 298 13.90 12.01 -6.97
C ASN A 298 13.91 10.59 -7.57
N HIS A 299 14.56 9.65 -6.89
CA HIS A 299 14.57 8.24 -7.23
C HIS A 299 14.01 7.44 -6.05
N GLY A 300 13.17 6.46 -6.35
CA GLY A 300 12.60 5.58 -5.35
C GLY A 300 12.54 4.17 -5.88
N ALA A 301 12.92 3.20 -5.07
CA ALA A 301 12.93 1.80 -5.49
C ALA A 301 12.49 0.89 -4.36
N VAL A 302 11.91 -0.24 -4.70
CA VAL A 302 11.62 -1.31 -3.75
C VAL A 302 11.82 -2.65 -4.43
N SER A 303 12.48 -3.56 -3.73
CA SER A 303 12.56 -4.96 -4.10
C SER A 303 11.99 -5.80 -2.98
N ARG A 304 11.26 -6.85 -3.34
CA ARG A 304 10.65 -7.77 -2.40
C ARG A 304 10.70 -9.18 -2.95
N THR A 305 11.16 -10.12 -2.13
CA THR A 305 11.16 -11.55 -2.42
C THR A 305 10.42 -12.26 -1.31
N VAL A 306 9.36 -12.99 -1.66
CA VAL A 306 8.62 -13.87 -0.77
C VAL A 306 8.99 -15.31 -1.12
N ASN A 307 9.53 -16.06 -0.16
CA ASN A 307 9.73 -17.50 -0.28
C ASN A 307 8.62 -18.20 0.49
N PHE A 308 7.77 -18.94 -0.21
CA PHE A 308 6.63 -19.62 0.41
C PHE A 308 7.07 -20.97 0.98
N ALA A 309 6.84 -21.20 2.27
CA ALA A 309 7.16 -22.48 2.90
C ALA A 309 6.23 -23.61 2.42
N HIS A 310 4.92 -23.34 2.38
CA HIS A 310 3.91 -24.38 2.19
C HIS A 310 2.89 -24.12 1.06
N HIS A 311 3.09 -23.08 0.25
CA HIS A 311 2.19 -22.81 -0.87
C HIS A 311 2.23 -23.95 -1.91
N PRO A 312 1.07 -24.47 -2.40
CA PRO A 312 1.01 -25.71 -3.17
C PRO A 312 1.67 -25.63 -4.56
N LEU A 313 1.63 -24.47 -5.21
CA LEU A 313 2.08 -24.30 -6.60
C LEU A 313 3.32 -23.40 -6.70
N VAL A 314 3.23 -22.20 -6.15
CA VAL A 314 4.31 -21.20 -6.13
C VAL A 314 5.33 -21.50 -5.03
N SER A 315 6.61 -21.38 -5.37
CA SER A 315 7.75 -21.48 -4.44
C SER A 315 8.27 -20.12 -4.01
N GLN A 316 8.26 -19.16 -4.93
CA GLN A 316 8.82 -17.83 -4.72
C GLN A 316 8.05 -16.80 -5.55
N LEU A 317 7.88 -15.61 -4.99
CA LEU A 317 7.40 -14.41 -5.65
C LEU A 317 8.50 -13.34 -5.53
N VAL A 318 8.95 -12.79 -6.65
CA VAL A 318 9.89 -11.67 -6.70
C VAL A 318 9.16 -10.46 -7.28
N GLN A 319 9.19 -9.33 -6.59
CA GLN A 319 8.57 -8.08 -6.98
C GLN A 319 9.62 -6.98 -6.94
N GLN A 320 9.61 -6.09 -7.93
CA GLN A 320 10.45 -4.91 -7.97
C GLN A 320 9.64 -3.74 -8.50
N ALA A 321 9.87 -2.56 -7.95
CA ALA A 321 9.39 -1.31 -8.50
C ALA A 321 10.49 -0.25 -8.40
N GLU A 322 10.62 0.56 -9.43
CA GLU A 322 11.54 1.69 -9.51
C GLU A 322 10.77 2.89 -10.07
N PHE A 323 11.04 4.07 -9.52
CA PHE A 323 10.40 5.32 -9.87
C PHE A 323 11.44 6.42 -9.93
N THR A 324 11.38 7.24 -10.97
CA THR A 324 12.21 8.44 -11.12
C THR A 324 11.35 9.62 -11.51
N TYR A 325 11.69 10.80 -11.03
CA TYR A 325 11.05 12.05 -11.44
C TYR A 325 12.12 13.10 -11.77
N ASP A 326 11.95 13.81 -12.88
CA ASP A 326 12.77 14.95 -13.21
C ASP A 326 11.99 16.24 -12.89
N PRO A 327 12.37 16.99 -11.83
CA PRO A 327 11.69 18.23 -11.49
C PRO A 327 11.90 19.36 -12.53
N ALA A 328 12.89 19.25 -13.42
CA ALA A 328 13.18 20.29 -14.41
C ALA A 328 12.11 20.37 -15.51
N ASP A 329 11.55 19.23 -15.92
CA ASP A 329 10.52 19.14 -16.95
C ASP A 329 9.26 18.40 -16.48
N SER A 330 9.21 17.99 -15.22
CA SER A 330 8.13 17.22 -14.61
C SER A 330 7.88 15.86 -15.28
N SER A 331 8.85 15.33 -16.02
CA SER A 331 8.78 13.96 -16.53
C SER A 331 8.98 12.95 -15.41
N SER A 332 8.42 11.76 -15.59
CA SER A 332 8.62 10.65 -14.66
C SER A 332 8.76 9.34 -15.39
N SER A 333 9.42 8.38 -14.75
CA SER A 333 9.47 7.01 -15.23
C SER A 333 9.19 6.05 -14.09
N THR A 334 8.52 4.95 -14.40
CA THR A 334 8.20 3.88 -13.46
C THR A 334 8.49 2.55 -14.14
N ALA A 335 9.16 1.64 -13.44
CA ALA A 335 9.34 0.27 -13.88
C ALA A 335 8.90 -0.67 -12.77
N ILE A 336 7.93 -1.54 -13.06
CA ILE A 336 7.41 -2.53 -12.13
C ILE A 336 7.62 -3.91 -12.74
N SER A 337 8.06 -4.88 -11.93
CA SER A 337 8.12 -6.26 -12.36
C SER A 337 7.71 -7.21 -11.25
N GLU A 338 7.12 -8.33 -11.65
CA GLU A 338 6.68 -9.40 -10.79
C GLU A 338 6.99 -10.74 -11.44
N VAL A 339 7.55 -11.67 -10.68
CA VAL A 339 7.95 -12.99 -11.14
C VAL A 339 7.52 -14.05 -10.15
N TYR A 340 6.63 -14.94 -10.58
CA TYR A 340 6.25 -16.15 -9.88
C TYR A 340 7.12 -17.31 -10.32
N ARG A 341 7.76 -18.00 -9.37
CA ARG A 341 8.50 -19.24 -9.64
C ARG A 341 7.74 -20.44 -9.08
N TYR A 342 7.38 -21.39 -9.93
CA TYR A 342 6.61 -22.56 -9.53
C TYR A 342 7.50 -23.68 -8.98
N ARG A 343 6.97 -24.46 -8.04
CA ARG A 343 7.66 -25.64 -7.48
C ARG A 343 7.95 -26.71 -8.52
N ALA A 344 7.08 -26.85 -9.51
CA ALA A 344 7.26 -27.79 -10.62
C ALA A 344 8.37 -27.38 -11.61
N GLY A 345 8.98 -26.21 -11.42
CA GLY A 345 9.84 -25.57 -12.40
C GLY A 345 9.06 -24.60 -13.28
N GLY A 346 9.78 -23.73 -14.00
CA GLY A 346 9.20 -22.64 -14.78
C GLY A 346 8.95 -21.38 -13.94
N ALA A 347 8.69 -20.29 -14.65
CA ALA A 347 8.35 -19.01 -14.05
C ALA A 347 7.35 -18.26 -14.94
N ASP A 348 6.48 -17.51 -14.30
CA ASP A 348 5.65 -16.51 -14.96
C ASP A 348 6.06 -15.12 -14.50
N SER A 349 6.14 -14.20 -15.44
CA SER A 349 6.61 -12.85 -15.18
C SER A 349 5.77 -11.81 -15.91
N VAL A 350 5.50 -10.72 -15.22
CA VAL A 350 4.98 -9.49 -15.80
C VAL A 350 5.96 -8.35 -15.52
N ALA A 351 6.20 -7.50 -16.49
CA ALA A 351 6.98 -6.28 -16.36
C ALA A 351 6.25 -5.14 -17.08
N VAL A 352 6.15 -3.99 -16.43
CA VAL A 352 5.50 -2.78 -16.94
C VAL A 352 6.46 -1.63 -16.75
N GLY A 353 6.88 -1.02 -17.85
CA GLY A 353 7.56 0.27 -17.88
C GLY A 353 6.59 1.36 -18.30
N VAL A 354 6.60 2.49 -17.61
CA VAL A 354 5.81 3.68 -17.93
C VAL A 354 6.74 4.88 -17.94
N GLU A 355 6.69 5.68 -18.99
CA GLU A 355 7.39 6.96 -19.04
C GLU A 355 6.39 8.08 -19.35
N ARG A 356 6.33 9.09 -18.49
CA ARG A 356 5.45 10.24 -18.64
C ARG A 356 6.25 11.48 -19.00
N ARG A 357 5.82 12.18 -20.06
CA ARG A 357 6.45 13.43 -20.53
C ARG A 357 5.40 14.45 -20.98
N PHE A 358 5.76 15.73 -20.91
CA PHE A 358 4.97 16.80 -21.51
C PHE A 358 5.56 17.17 -22.87
N GLU A 359 4.89 16.77 -23.94
CA GLU A 359 5.39 16.91 -25.32
C GLU A 359 4.27 17.43 -26.23
N GLU A 360 4.62 18.33 -27.15
CA GLU A 360 3.67 18.88 -28.15
C GLU A 360 2.43 19.58 -27.54
N GLY A 361 2.53 20.02 -26.29
CA GLY A 361 1.44 20.70 -25.57
C GLY A 361 0.52 19.78 -24.79
N TYR A 362 0.81 18.48 -24.74
CA TYR A 362 -0.01 17.47 -24.06
C TYR A 362 0.85 16.59 -23.15
N TRP A 363 0.23 16.03 -22.12
CA TRP A 363 0.84 14.94 -21.37
C TRP A 363 0.76 13.65 -22.19
N LYS A 364 1.87 12.92 -22.25
CA LYS A 364 1.96 11.61 -22.90
C LYS A 364 2.54 10.60 -21.91
N GLU A 365 1.98 9.40 -21.90
CA GLU A 365 2.49 8.26 -21.14
C GLU A 365 2.81 7.11 -22.10
N TYR A 366 4.05 6.65 -22.09
CA TYR A 366 4.58 5.59 -22.93
C TYR A 366 4.70 4.30 -22.11
N PHE A 367 3.89 3.31 -22.44
CA PHE A 367 3.83 2.03 -21.77
C PHE A 367 4.60 0.97 -22.56
N ASN A 368 5.36 0.16 -21.84
CA ASN A 368 6.01 -1.06 -22.33
C ASN A 368 5.66 -2.20 -21.39
N VAL A 369 4.83 -3.13 -21.84
CA VAL A 369 4.35 -4.26 -21.05
C VAL A 369 4.94 -5.54 -21.62
N ARG A 370 5.47 -6.40 -20.76
CA ARG A 370 5.90 -7.75 -21.11
C ARG A 370 5.29 -8.74 -20.16
N ASN A 371 4.63 -9.76 -20.70
CA ASN A 371 4.04 -10.84 -19.94
C ASN A 371 4.52 -12.17 -20.54
N SER A 372 5.09 -13.05 -19.72
CA SER A 372 5.59 -14.35 -20.18
C SER A 372 4.50 -15.25 -20.78
N ARG A 373 3.22 -14.99 -20.46
CA ARG A 373 2.06 -15.75 -20.93
C ARG A 373 1.27 -15.08 -22.05
N GLU A 374 1.32 -13.75 -22.15
CA GLU A 374 0.49 -13.00 -23.12
C GLU A 374 1.31 -12.36 -24.23
N GLY A 375 2.61 -12.11 -24.05
CA GLY A 375 3.48 -11.49 -25.06
C GLY A 375 3.95 -10.09 -24.67
N GLU A 376 4.19 -9.22 -25.66
CA GLU A 376 4.72 -7.88 -25.44
C GLU A 376 3.79 -6.82 -26.04
N SER A 377 3.58 -5.71 -25.31
CA SER A 377 2.78 -4.57 -25.75
C SER A 377 3.56 -3.27 -25.59
N SER A 378 3.39 -2.36 -26.53
CA SER A 378 3.92 -0.99 -26.45
C SER A 378 2.82 -0.03 -26.88
N PHE A 379 2.46 0.93 -26.04
CA PHE A 379 1.42 1.90 -26.36
C PHE A 379 1.67 3.27 -25.73
N THR A 380 1.08 4.29 -26.34
CA THR A 380 1.14 5.67 -25.87
C THR A 380 -0.26 6.12 -25.51
N VAL A 381 -0.40 6.79 -24.37
CA VAL A 381 -1.61 7.50 -23.97
C VAL A 381 -1.36 8.99 -24.08
N THR A 382 -2.15 9.72 -24.85
CA THR A 382 -2.10 11.18 -24.95
C THR A 382 -3.32 11.78 -24.28
N TYR A 383 -3.10 12.71 -23.35
CA TYR A 383 -4.15 13.33 -22.56
C TYR A 383 -4.55 14.68 -23.17
N PHE A 384 -5.78 14.77 -23.67
CA PHE A 384 -6.40 16.01 -24.13
C PHE A 384 -7.39 16.54 -23.08
N ASP A 385 -7.84 17.78 -23.26
CA ASP A 385 -8.75 18.44 -22.32
C ASP A 385 -10.11 17.74 -22.16
N SER A 386 -10.56 16.96 -23.15
CA SER A 386 -11.90 16.35 -23.16
C SER A 386 -11.93 14.86 -23.50
N TYR A 387 -10.76 14.25 -23.73
CA TYR A 387 -10.62 12.83 -24.04
C TYR A 387 -9.16 12.40 -23.90
N LYS A 388 -8.91 11.10 -23.93
CA LYS A 388 -7.59 10.51 -24.07
C LYS A 388 -7.52 9.72 -25.36
N GLU A 389 -6.37 9.74 -26.01
CA GLU A 389 -6.09 8.84 -27.14
C GLU A 389 -5.08 7.78 -26.70
N ILE A 390 -5.33 6.54 -27.11
CA ILE A 390 -4.45 5.40 -26.87
C ILE A 390 -4.04 4.86 -28.24
N GLU A 391 -2.75 4.76 -28.51
CA GLU A 391 -2.24 4.15 -29.74
C GLU A 391 -1.13 3.17 -29.40
N GLY A 392 -1.18 1.97 -29.94
CA GLY A 392 -0.16 0.98 -29.64
C GLY A 392 -0.19 -0.29 -30.47
N GLU A 393 0.73 -1.16 -30.09
CA GLU A 393 0.94 -2.48 -30.68
C GLU A 393 1.04 -3.54 -29.59
N HIS A 394 0.63 -4.76 -29.94
CA HIS A 394 0.83 -5.96 -29.12
C HIS A 394 1.30 -7.10 -30.02
N THR A 395 2.19 -7.95 -29.52
CA THR A 395 2.60 -9.19 -30.17
C THR A 395 2.39 -10.32 -29.17
N ASP A 396 1.51 -11.27 -29.51
CA ASP A 396 1.22 -12.39 -28.63
C ASP A 396 2.29 -13.49 -28.73
N ARG A 397 2.11 -14.58 -27.98
CA ARG A 397 3.07 -15.70 -27.98
C ARG A 397 3.05 -16.55 -29.24
N ASP A 398 1.93 -16.54 -29.97
CA ASP A 398 1.78 -17.27 -31.23
C ASP A 398 2.34 -16.46 -32.42
N GLY A 399 2.70 -15.19 -32.17
CA GLY A 399 3.34 -14.29 -33.12
C GLY A 399 2.36 -13.40 -33.87
N LEU A 400 1.08 -13.38 -33.50
CA LEU A 400 0.12 -12.45 -34.08
C LEU A 400 0.44 -11.03 -33.63
N PHE A 401 0.31 -10.11 -34.58
CA PHE A 401 0.65 -8.70 -34.37
C PHE A 401 -0.62 -7.85 -34.41
N TYR A 402 -0.89 -7.18 -33.30
CA TYR A 402 -2.06 -6.35 -33.09
C TYR A 402 -1.64 -4.89 -33.16
N LEU A 403 -2.39 -4.08 -33.89
CA LEU A 403 -2.35 -2.63 -33.84
C LEU A 403 -3.67 -2.15 -33.27
N PHE A 404 -3.62 -1.29 -32.26
CA PHE A 404 -4.82 -0.71 -31.68
C PHE A 404 -4.73 0.80 -31.56
N ASN A 405 -5.86 1.44 -31.76
CA ASN A 405 -6.07 2.86 -31.52
C ASN A 405 -7.39 2.99 -30.76
N GLY A 406 -7.46 3.86 -29.76
CA GLY A 406 -8.67 4.10 -28.99
C GLY A 406 -8.80 5.54 -28.56
N ILE A 407 -10.03 5.95 -28.35
CA ILE A 407 -10.42 7.24 -27.79
C ILE A 407 -11.28 6.96 -26.57
N GLU A 408 -10.95 7.55 -25.43
CA GLU A 408 -11.76 7.50 -24.20
C GLU A 408 -12.21 8.93 -23.84
N TYR A 409 -13.51 9.16 -23.75
CA TYR A 409 -14.10 10.44 -23.35
C TYR A 409 -14.22 10.54 -21.83
N GLU A 410 -14.35 11.76 -21.30
CA GLU A 410 -14.45 11.99 -19.84
C GLU A 410 -15.63 11.28 -19.15
N ASP A 411 -16.68 10.96 -19.89
CA ASP A 411 -17.84 10.25 -19.34
C ASP A 411 -17.62 8.73 -19.22
N GLY A 412 -16.47 8.21 -19.67
CA GLY A 412 -16.13 6.79 -19.68
C GLY A 412 -16.62 6.04 -20.92
N SER A 413 -17.22 6.73 -21.89
CA SER A 413 -17.51 6.18 -23.22
C SER A 413 -16.30 6.29 -24.14
N GLY A 414 -16.31 5.58 -25.27
CA GLY A 414 -15.22 5.70 -26.21
C GLY A 414 -15.33 4.83 -27.44
N GLU A 415 -14.23 4.80 -28.19
CA GLU A 415 -14.08 4.01 -29.40
C GLU A 415 -12.75 3.25 -29.37
N LEU A 416 -12.73 2.04 -29.94
CA LEU A 416 -11.55 1.21 -30.05
C LEU A 416 -11.49 0.59 -31.44
N TRP A 417 -10.37 0.78 -32.12
CA TRP A 417 -10.03 0.13 -33.37
C TRP A 417 -8.89 -0.86 -33.12
N VAL A 418 -9.04 -2.09 -33.60
CA VAL A 418 -7.99 -3.11 -33.54
C VAL A 418 -7.81 -3.71 -34.94
N LYS A 419 -6.57 -3.92 -35.34
CA LYS A 419 -6.20 -4.66 -36.55
C LYS A 419 -5.22 -5.76 -36.17
N VAL A 420 -5.48 -6.97 -36.62
CA VAL A 420 -4.64 -8.14 -36.36
C VAL A 420 -3.99 -8.57 -37.67
N TYR A 421 -2.70 -8.82 -37.61
CA TYR A 421 -1.87 -9.33 -38.70
C TYR A 421 -1.30 -10.68 -38.28
N ALA A 422 -1.04 -11.55 -39.27
CA ALA A 422 -0.43 -12.85 -39.04
C ALA A 422 0.98 -12.76 -38.40
N SER A 423 1.66 -11.63 -38.57
CA SER A 423 2.95 -11.29 -37.95
C SER A 423 3.27 -9.81 -38.13
N ARG A 424 4.30 -9.31 -37.44
CA ARG A 424 4.83 -7.96 -37.63
C ARG A 424 5.36 -7.77 -39.06
N GLU A 425 6.00 -8.79 -39.63
CA GLU A 425 6.49 -8.78 -41.01
C GLU A 425 5.35 -8.62 -42.03
N ALA A 426 4.21 -9.28 -41.82
CA ALA A 426 3.04 -9.15 -42.68
C ALA A 426 2.56 -7.69 -42.72
N TYR A 427 2.48 -7.02 -41.55
CA TYR A 427 2.18 -5.60 -41.46
C TYR A 427 3.20 -4.73 -42.22
N LEU A 428 4.50 -4.95 -41.98
CA LEU A 428 5.58 -4.17 -42.62
C LEU A 428 5.63 -4.37 -44.15
N ASN A 429 5.17 -5.53 -44.65
CA ASN A 429 5.06 -5.83 -46.07
C ASN A 429 3.77 -5.29 -46.72
N ASN A 430 2.92 -4.58 -45.95
CA ASN A 430 1.60 -4.09 -46.37
C ASN A 430 0.62 -5.21 -46.79
N GLU A 431 0.70 -6.37 -46.13
CA GLU A 431 -0.33 -7.40 -46.27
C GLU A 431 -1.63 -6.94 -45.58
N PRO A 432 -2.81 -7.35 -46.08
CA PRO A 432 -4.06 -7.01 -45.42
C PRO A 432 -4.15 -7.66 -44.02
N PRO A 433 -4.79 -6.98 -43.04
CA PRO A 433 -5.04 -7.58 -41.74
C PRO A 433 -5.93 -8.82 -41.89
N ILE A 434 -5.68 -9.85 -41.08
CA ILE A 434 -6.53 -11.04 -41.00
C ILE A 434 -7.85 -10.74 -40.27
N LEU A 435 -7.82 -9.72 -39.40
CA LEU A 435 -8.98 -9.26 -38.64
C LEU A 435 -8.94 -7.75 -38.42
N THR A 436 -10.10 -7.10 -38.53
CA THR A 436 -10.28 -5.72 -38.09
C THR A 436 -11.49 -5.62 -37.19
N LEU A 437 -11.40 -4.85 -36.11
CA LEU A 437 -12.43 -4.64 -35.13
C LEU A 437 -12.58 -3.15 -34.87
N HIS A 438 -13.81 -2.65 -34.85
CA HIS A 438 -14.14 -1.30 -34.40
C HIS A 438 -15.29 -1.41 -33.41
N ILE A 439 -15.09 -0.92 -32.19
CA ILE A 439 -16.09 -0.96 -31.12
C ILE A 439 -16.33 0.47 -30.63
N VAL A 440 -17.59 0.77 -30.35
CA VAL A 440 -18.02 1.92 -29.56
C VAL A 440 -18.56 1.40 -28.23
N TYR A 441 -18.05 1.94 -27.13
CA TYR A 441 -18.42 1.52 -25.79
C TYR A 441 -19.01 2.67 -24.96
N HIS A 442 -19.82 2.29 -23.99
CA HIS A 442 -20.56 3.18 -23.10
C HIS A 442 -19.96 3.14 -21.69
N PRO A 443 -20.27 4.14 -20.84
CA PRO A 443 -19.72 4.26 -19.48
C PRO A 443 -20.02 3.07 -18.56
N ASP A 444 -21.05 2.28 -18.88
CA ASP A 444 -21.44 1.09 -18.12
C ASP A 444 -20.67 -0.18 -18.54
N GLY A 445 -19.69 -0.06 -19.46
CA GLY A 445 -18.92 -1.16 -20.00
C GLY A 445 -19.63 -1.95 -21.10
N SER A 446 -20.88 -1.59 -21.45
CA SER A 446 -21.55 -2.13 -22.62
C SER A 446 -21.03 -1.48 -23.92
N GLY A 447 -21.25 -2.13 -25.06
CA GLY A 447 -20.80 -1.58 -26.33
C GLY A 447 -21.29 -2.34 -27.54
N SER A 448 -21.02 -1.81 -28.72
CA SER A 448 -21.29 -2.51 -29.98
C SER A 448 -20.28 -2.10 -31.03
N GLY A 449 -20.06 -2.98 -32.00
CA GLY A 449 -19.02 -2.79 -32.99
C GLY A 449 -19.15 -3.69 -34.20
N GLU A 450 -18.21 -3.53 -35.11
CA GLU A 450 -18.05 -4.32 -36.31
C GLU A 450 -16.73 -5.10 -36.25
N LEU A 451 -16.79 -6.39 -36.53
CA LEU A 451 -15.63 -7.26 -36.68
C LEU A 451 -15.61 -7.78 -38.11
N VAL A 452 -14.51 -7.60 -38.83
CA VAL A 452 -14.30 -8.16 -40.16
C VAL A 452 -13.23 -9.24 -40.06
N TYR A 453 -13.56 -10.46 -40.47
CA TYR A 453 -12.66 -11.60 -40.49
C TYR A 453 -12.81 -12.37 -41.80
N ASP A 454 -11.69 -12.63 -42.49
CA ASP A 454 -11.66 -13.30 -43.80
C ASP A 454 -12.65 -12.72 -44.84
N GLY A 455 -12.84 -11.39 -44.80
CA GLY A 455 -13.74 -10.65 -45.69
C GLY A 455 -15.23 -10.76 -45.36
N GLN A 456 -15.61 -11.40 -44.25
CA GLN A 456 -16.98 -11.38 -43.72
C GLN A 456 -17.10 -10.38 -42.58
N THR A 457 -18.21 -9.63 -42.55
CA THR A 457 -18.53 -8.68 -41.50
C THR A 457 -19.47 -9.31 -40.47
N TYR A 458 -19.14 -9.11 -39.19
CA TYR A 458 -19.94 -9.51 -38.03
C TYR A 458 -20.23 -8.27 -37.19
N GLN A 459 -21.44 -8.21 -36.62
CA GLN A 459 -21.80 -7.23 -35.61
C GLN A 459 -21.53 -7.82 -34.23
N VAL A 460 -20.76 -7.14 -33.42
CA VAL A 460 -20.43 -7.59 -32.06
C VAL A 460 -21.12 -6.68 -31.05
N ARG A 461 -21.71 -7.25 -30.01
CA ARG A 461 -22.29 -6.52 -28.89
C ARG A 461 -21.72 -7.03 -27.59
N TYR A 462 -21.45 -6.10 -26.70
CA TYR A 462 -20.90 -6.33 -25.38
C TYR A 462 -21.93 -5.90 -24.35
N ALA A 463 -22.31 -6.81 -23.48
CA ALA A 463 -23.10 -6.50 -22.31
C ALA A 463 -22.19 -6.09 -21.14
N ALA A 464 -22.74 -5.28 -20.23
CA ALA A 464 -22.01 -4.78 -19.05
C ALA A 464 -21.55 -5.90 -18.09
N ASP A 465 -22.14 -7.10 -18.19
CA ASP A 465 -21.80 -8.27 -17.37
C ASP A 465 -20.77 -9.21 -18.02
N GLY A 466 -20.23 -8.83 -19.18
CA GLY A 466 -19.19 -9.58 -19.89
C GLY A 466 -19.71 -10.63 -20.87
N GLU A 467 -21.02 -10.68 -21.12
CA GLU A 467 -21.60 -11.45 -22.23
C GLU A 467 -21.29 -10.78 -23.58
N ILE A 468 -20.84 -11.58 -24.54
CA ILE A 468 -20.47 -11.15 -25.89
C ILE A 468 -21.40 -11.83 -26.88
N GLU A 469 -22.13 -11.05 -27.68
CA GLU A 469 -22.95 -11.53 -28.79
C GLU A 469 -22.26 -11.19 -30.11
N VAL A 470 -22.06 -12.17 -30.99
CA VAL A 470 -21.57 -11.99 -32.36
C VAL A 470 -22.67 -12.38 -33.33
N VAL A 471 -23.05 -11.48 -34.23
CA VAL A 471 -24.11 -11.65 -35.21
C VAL A 471 -23.54 -11.58 -36.63
N ASP A 472 -23.79 -12.59 -37.46
CA ASP A 472 -23.41 -12.59 -38.87
C ASP A 472 -24.38 -11.79 -39.76
N GLU A 473 -24.03 -11.60 -41.04
CA GLU A 473 -24.88 -10.89 -42.01
C GLU A 473 -26.24 -11.55 -42.26
N SER A 474 -26.37 -12.84 -41.95
CA SER A 474 -27.62 -13.60 -42.10
C SER A 474 -28.53 -13.53 -40.87
N GLY A 475 -28.08 -12.83 -39.82
CA GLY A 475 -28.79 -12.66 -38.56
C GLY A 475 -28.66 -13.85 -37.61
N GLN A 476 -27.77 -14.80 -37.90
CA GLN A 476 -27.42 -15.85 -36.95
C GLN A 476 -26.46 -15.26 -35.92
N HIS A 477 -26.60 -15.69 -34.68
CA HIS A 477 -25.83 -15.16 -33.56
C HIS A 477 -25.27 -16.28 -32.70
N ASP A 478 -24.10 -16.01 -32.15
CA ASP A 478 -23.43 -16.84 -31.16
C ASP A 478 -23.16 -15.95 -29.94
N THR A 479 -23.35 -16.51 -28.75
CA THR A 479 -23.21 -15.78 -27.50
C THR A 479 -22.29 -16.55 -26.56
N PHE A 480 -21.29 -15.88 -26.01
CA PHE A 480 -20.31 -16.48 -25.12
C PHE A 480 -19.84 -15.47 -24.06
N SER A 481 -19.28 -15.97 -22.96
CA SER A 481 -18.75 -15.11 -21.89
C SER A 481 -17.27 -14.81 -22.09
N SER A 482 -16.88 -13.57 -21.80
CA SER A 482 -15.47 -13.15 -21.66
C SER A 482 -14.81 -13.72 -20.39
N ILE A 483 -15.61 -14.11 -19.40
CA ILE A 483 -15.17 -14.78 -18.18
C ILE A 483 -15.42 -16.26 -18.43
N GLY A 484 -14.36 -17.03 -18.70
CA GLY A 484 -14.47 -18.45 -19.07
C GLY A 484 -15.51 -19.20 -18.23
N GLU A 485 -16.33 -20.02 -18.90
CA GLU A 485 -17.31 -20.88 -18.21
C GLU A 485 -16.59 -21.65 -17.10
N LYS A 486 -17.08 -21.47 -15.87
CA LYS A 486 -16.49 -22.05 -14.66
C LYS A 486 -16.43 -23.57 -14.66
#